data_AF-A0A7Y5QKB8-F1
#
_entry.id   AF-A0A7Y5QKB8-F1
#
_cell.length_a   1.000
_cell.length_b   1.000
_cell.length_c   1.000
_cell.angle_alpha   90.00
_cell.angle_beta   90.00
_cell.angle_gamma   90.00
#
_symmetry.space_group_name_H-M   'P 1'
#
loop_
_entity.id
_entity.type
_entity.pdbx_description
1 polymer ?
#
loop_
_entity_poly.entity_id
_entity_poly.type
_entity_poly.pdbx_seq_one_letter_code
_entity_poly.pdbx_strand_id
1 'polypeptide(L)'
;MKLRSLVLPALVVAAPAPLAFGGWAVVTIDNPPRALAAGVPFTIDYTVRQHGVELMPGLRGSVEAVSGRHRVKVDARPLTTGRYTATVTIPEPGDWTITVHSGFGPSRTTLLPLRVARAGAVAEALPDAEYGRHLFAAKGCAVCHVEMKLAPDPRTQSYDAAFVKKLLADPQSVPKRRASPVDMPNLGLTATEIAALTAYLAGPHPAGTR
;
A
#
# COMPACT_ATOMS: atom_id res chain seq x y z
N MET A 1 62.15 -41.28 18.81
CA MET A 1 61.43 -40.77 17.60
C MET A 1 60.34 -39.82 18.06
N LYS A 2 60.43 -38.52 17.72
CA LYS A 2 59.45 -37.49 18.12
C LYS A 2 58.27 -37.49 17.14
N LEU A 3 57.06 -37.73 17.64
CA LEU A 3 55.81 -37.65 16.90
C LEU A 3 55.48 -36.17 16.63
N ARG A 4 55.40 -35.78 15.35
CA ARG A 4 54.97 -34.43 14.93
C ARG A 4 53.46 -34.45 14.69
N SER A 5 52.69 -33.89 15.61
CA SER A 5 51.26 -33.65 15.44
C SER A 5 51.04 -32.59 14.36
N LEU A 6 50.39 -32.98 13.25
CA LEU A 6 49.91 -32.04 12.24
C LEU A 6 48.64 -31.35 12.78
N VAL A 7 48.70 -30.03 12.95
CA VAL A 7 47.51 -29.19 13.17
C VAL A 7 46.95 -28.84 11.80
N LEU A 8 45.77 -29.35 11.46
CA LEU A 8 45.01 -28.91 10.28
C LEU A 8 44.38 -27.53 10.60
N PRO A 9 44.58 -26.48 9.79
CA PRO A 9 43.84 -25.25 9.94
C PRO A 9 42.41 -25.47 9.41
N ALA A 10 41.41 -25.33 10.29
CA ALA A 10 40.01 -25.30 9.89
C ALA A 10 39.75 -24.00 9.09
N LEU A 11 39.57 -24.14 7.78
CA LEU A 11 39.18 -23.05 6.90
C LEU A 11 37.69 -22.74 7.17
N VAL A 12 37.42 -21.69 7.94
CA VAL A 12 36.07 -21.16 8.14
C VAL A 12 35.63 -20.52 6.81
N VAL A 13 34.80 -21.22 6.04
CA VAL A 13 34.11 -20.65 4.89
C VAL A 13 33.01 -19.75 5.44
N ALA A 14 33.27 -18.44 5.49
CA ALA A 14 32.22 -17.45 5.70
C ALA A 14 31.33 -17.45 4.46
N ALA A 15 30.14 -18.08 4.56
CA ALA A 15 29.14 -17.95 3.52
C ALA A 15 28.78 -16.46 3.36
N PRO A 16 28.74 -15.90 2.14
CA PRO A 16 28.26 -14.54 1.96
C PRO A 16 26.81 -14.51 2.42
N ALA A 17 26.53 -13.79 3.50
CA ALA A 17 25.17 -13.39 3.80
C ALA A 17 24.68 -12.62 2.56
N PRO A 18 23.51 -12.96 1.97
CA PRO A 18 22.95 -12.15 0.93
C PRO A 18 22.76 -10.76 1.53
N LEU A 19 23.59 -9.81 1.11
CA LEU A 19 23.33 -8.40 1.32
C LEU A 19 22.00 -8.16 0.60
N ALA A 20 20.91 -8.13 1.37
CA ALA A 20 19.66 -7.59 0.91
C ALA A 20 19.94 -6.12 0.62
N PHE A 21 20.33 -5.81 -0.62
CA PHE A 21 20.01 -4.53 -1.23
C PHE A 21 18.49 -4.48 -1.21
N GLY A 22 17.93 -4.07 -0.07
CA GLY A 22 16.52 -4.19 0.26
C GLY A 22 15.74 -3.35 -0.72
N GLY A 23 15.13 -4.00 -1.71
CA GLY A 23 14.18 -3.34 -2.60
C GLY A 23 13.04 -2.72 -1.79
N TRP A 24 12.34 -1.78 -2.41
CA TRP A 24 11.06 -1.31 -1.92
C TRP A 24 9.94 -2.00 -2.70
N ALA A 25 8.78 -2.09 -2.08
CA ALA A 25 7.57 -2.56 -2.73
C ALA A 25 6.42 -1.59 -2.48
N VAL A 26 5.51 -1.51 -3.45
CA VAL A 26 4.22 -0.83 -3.28
C VAL A 26 3.20 -1.88 -2.85
N VAL A 27 2.45 -1.55 -1.79
CA VAL A 27 1.30 -2.33 -1.35
C VAL A 27 0.04 -1.60 -1.84
N THR A 28 -0.68 -2.21 -2.76
CA THR A 28 -1.96 -1.69 -3.27
C THR A 28 -3.07 -2.44 -2.58
N ILE A 29 -3.92 -1.74 -1.83
CA ILE A 29 -5.15 -2.32 -1.29
C ILE A 29 -6.18 -2.33 -2.43
N ASP A 30 -6.53 -3.53 -2.88
CA ASP A 30 -7.37 -3.75 -4.06
C ASP A 30 -8.81 -3.31 -3.76
N ASN A 31 -9.31 -3.60 -2.57
CA ASN A 31 -10.69 -3.38 -2.12
C ASN A 31 -10.77 -2.51 -0.84
N PRO A 32 -10.34 -1.24 -0.87
CA PRO A 32 -10.30 -0.41 0.32
C PRO A 32 -11.68 -0.24 0.95
N PRO A 33 -11.82 -0.43 2.28
CA PRO A 33 -13.12 -0.30 2.94
C PRO A 33 -13.62 1.15 2.86
N ARG A 34 -14.88 1.31 2.43
CA ARG A 34 -15.55 2.62 2.38
C ARG A 34 -16.25 2.95 3.69
N ALA A 35 -16.61 1.92 4.43
CA ALA A 35 -17.39 1.96 5.66
C ALA A 35 -17.08 0.69 6.47
N LEU A 36 -17.06 0.81 7.79
CA LEU A 36 -16.81 -0.29 8.71
C LEU A 36 -17.76 -0.19 9.90
N ALA A 37 -18.20 -1.33 10.42
CA ALA A 37 -19.00 -1.43 11.63
C ALA A 37 -18.33 -2.38 12.63
N ALA A 38 -18.38 -2.03 13.91
CA ALA A 38 -17.81 -2.83 14.98
C ALA A 38 -18.44 -4.23 15.01
N GLY A 39 -17.61 -5.25 15.21
CA GLY A 39 -18.00 -6.66 15.27
C GLY A 39 -18.31 -7.30 13.91
N VAL A 40 -18.35 -6.54 12.82
CA VAL A 40 -18.61 -7.06 11.46
C VAL A 40 -17.27 -7.40 10.78
N PRO A 41 -17.04 -8.65 10.40
CA PRO A 41 -15.84 -9.02 9.65
C PRO A 41 -15.82 -8.35 8.27
N PHE A 42 -14.65 -7.90 7.84
CA PHE A 42 -14.41 -7.41 6.49
C PHE A 42 -13.10 -7.98 5.95
N THR A 43 -12.99 -8.08 4.63
CA THR A 43 -11.81 -8.61 3.96
C THR A 43 -10.99 -7.50 3.32
N ILE A 44 -9.67 -7.55 3.51
CA ILE A 44 -8.71 -6.76 2.75
C ILE A 44 -7.97 -7.70 1.81
N ASP A 45 -8.12 -7.44 0.53
CA ASP A 45 -7.31 -8.00 -0.55
C ASP A 45 -6.29 -6.94 -0.97
N TYR A 46 -5.04 -7.37 -1.17
CA TYR A 46 -3.98 -6.46 -1.56
C TYR A 46 -2.96 -7.12 -2.48
N THR A 47 -2.37 -6.29 -3.33
CA THR A 47 -1.31 -6.65 -4.27
C THR A 47 0.02 -6.06 -3.81
N VAL A 48 1.11 -6.83 -3.87
CA VAL A 48 2.47 -6.34 -3.60
C VAL A 48 3.29 -6.33 -4.88
N ARG A 49 3.84 -5.15 -5.23
CA ARG A 49 4.71 -4.99 -6.40
C ARG A 49 6.10 -4.47 -6.02
N GLN A 50 7.14 -5.23 -6.33
CA GLN A 50 8.52 -4.76 -6.24
C GLN A 50 8.73 -3.65 -7.25
N HIS A 51 9.34 -2.55 -6.79
CA HIS A 51 9.56 -1.37 -7.60
C HIS A 51 8.29 -0.85 -8.31
N GLY A 52 7.11 -1.13 -7.76
CA GLY A 52 5.82 -0.67 -8.30
C GLY A 52 5.26 -1.45 -9.49
N VAL A 53 6.00 -2.42 -10.07
CA VAL A 53 5.56 -3.15 -11.27
C VAL A 53 5.52 -4.66 -11.10
N GLU A 54 6.56 -5.26 -10.53
CA GLU A 54 6.74 -6.72 -10.53
C GLU A 54 6.00 -7.37 -9.35
N LEU A 55 5.09 -8.31 -9.63
CA LEU A 55 4.32 -9.00 -8.59
C LEU A 55 5.23 -9.84 -7.68
N MET A 56 5.08 -9.71 -6.36
CA MET A 56 5.92 -10.41 -5.39
C MET A 56 5.19 -11.60 -4.75
N PRO A 57 5.47 -12.87 -5.15
CA PRO A 57 4.89 -14.03 -4.51
C PRO A 57 5.59 -14.40 -3.19
N GLY A 58 4.97 -15.28 -2.41
CA GLY A 58 5.62 -15.96 -1.28
C GLY A 58 5.86 -15.12 -0.03
N LEU A 59 5.29 -13.91 0.05
CA LEU A 59 5.43 -13.05 1.22
C LEU A 59 4.54 -13.49 2.38
N ARG A 60 4.97 -13.13 3.60
CA ARG A 60 4.21 -13.32 4.84
C ARG A 60 3.81 -11.96 5.39
N GLY A 61 2.73 -11.41 4.84
CA GLY A 61 2.18 -10.12 5.24
C GLY A 61 1.16 -10.22 6.37
N SER A 62 0.69 -9.07 6.82
CA SER A 62 -0.36 -8.96 7.85
C SER A 62 -1.14 -7.66 7.71
N VAL A 63 -2.36 -7.66 8.23
CA VAL A 63 -3.19 -6.45 8.37
C VAL A 63 -3.29 -6.10 9.84
N GLU A 64 -2.99 -4.85 10.18
CA GLU A 64 -3.03 -4.32 11.53
C GLU A 64 -3.99 -3.13 11.60
N ALA A 65 -4.93 -3.17 12.55
CA ALA A 65 -5.80 -2.04 12.87
C ALA A 65 -5.48 -1.54 14.29
N VAL A 66 -5.33 -0.21 14.44
CA VAL A 66 -5.00 0.44 15.71
C VAL A 66 -5.95 1.59 16.03
N SER A 67 -6.39 1.68 17.29
CA SER A 67 -7.10 2.82 17.86
C SER A 67 -6.59 3.09 19.28
N GLY A 68 -5.77 4.14 19.46
CA GLY A 68 -5.10 4.40 20.73
C GLY A 68 -4.24 3.21 21.19
N ARG A 69 -4.62 2.58 22.30
CA ARG A 69 -3.94 1.37 22.83
C ARG A 69 -4.50 0.07 22.26
N HIS A 70 -5.64 0.10 21.57
CA HIS A 70 -6.30 -1.09 21.05
C HIS A 70 -5.66 -1.49 19.73
N ARG A 71 -5.42 -2.79 19.55
CA ARG A 71 -4.73 -3.35 18.38
C ARG A 71 -5.39 -4.66 17.97
N VAL A 72 -5.68 -4.80 16.68
CA VAL A 72 -6.06 -6.05 16.04
C VAL A 72 -5.03 -6.33 14.95
N LYS A 73 -4.48 -7.54 14.92
CA LYS A 73 -3.55 -7.96 13.88
C LYS A 73 -3.93 -9.34 13.36
N VAL A 74 -3.99 -9.48 12.04
CA VAL A 74 -4.33 -10.73 11.36
C VAL A 74 -3.29 -11.01 10.29
N ASP A 75 -2.78 -12.24 10.27
CA ASP A 75 -1.87 -12.68 9.21
C ASP A 75 -2.62 -12.81 7.88
N ALA A 76 -1.98 -12.34 6.82
CA ALA A 76 -2.52 -12.48 5.47
C ALA A 76 -2.13 -13.84 4.88
N ARG A 77 -3.01 -14.38 4.06
CA ARG A 77 -2.75 -15.58 3.26
C ARG A 77 -2.60 -15.23 1.78
N PRO A 78 -1.79 -15.98 1.02
CA PRO A 78 -1.75 -15.85 -0.43
C PRO A 78 -3.14 -16.10 -1.03
N LEU A 79 -3.53 -15.26 -1.98
CA LEU A 79 -4.74 -15.43 -2.79
C LEU A 79 -4.37 -15.93 -4.20
N THR A 80 -3.47 -15.20 -4.86
CA THR A 80 -2.83 -15.58 -6.14
C THR A 80 -1.39 -15.05 -6.15
N THR A 81 -0.63 -15.25 -7.23
CA THR A 81 0.72 -14.67 -7.37
C THR A 81 0.70 -13.17 -7.10
N GLY A 82 1.49 -12.72 -6.12
CA GLY A 82 1.59 -11.31 -5.74
C GLY A 82 0.38 -10.71 -5.01
N ARG A 83 -0.69 -11.49 -4.79
CA ARG A 83 -1.93 -11.02 -4.15
C ARG A 83 -2.21 -11.81 -2.88
N TYR A 84 -2.72 -11.11 -1.89
CA TYR A 84 -2.90 -11.62 -0.53
C TYR A 84 -4.25 -11.16 0.01
N THR A 85 -4.76 -11.87 1.01
CA THR A 85 -6.06 -11.59 1.62
C THR A 85 -6.00 -11.79 3.13
N ALA A 86 -6.70 -10.94 3.89
CA ALA A 86 -6.89 -11.07 5.33
C ALA A 86 -8.32 -10.65 5.71
N THR A 87 -8.95 -11.42 6.61
CA THR A 87 -10.26 -11.06 7.17
C THR A 87 -10.05 -10.48 8.57
N VAL A 88 -10.51 -9.26 8.77
CA VAL A 88 -10.33 -8.49 10.01
C VAL A 88 -11.69 -8.20 10.63
N THR A 89 -11.76 -8.27 11.96
CA THR A 89 -12.91 -7.82 12.73
C THR A 89 -12.44 -6.77 13.71
N ILE A 90 -12.98 -5.55 13.60
CA ILE A 90 -12.69 -4.48 14.56
C ILE A 90 -13.73 -4.57 15.69
N PRO A 91 -13.33 -4.72 16.97
CA PRO A 91 -14.26 -5.03 18.04
C PRO A 91 -15.10 -3.84 18.48
N GLU A 92 -14.61 -2.62 18.30
CA GLU A 92 -15.19 -1.43 18.92
C GLU A 92 -15.31 -0.26 17.92
N PRO A 93 -16.35 0.59 18.06
CA PRO A 93 -16.51 1.79 17.26
C PRO A 93 -15.42 2.82 17.59
N GLY A 94 -15.17 3.76 16.68
CA GLY A 94 -14.20 4.84 16.87
C GLY A 94 -13.32 5.08 15.66
N ASP A 95 -12.31 5.92 15.81
CA ASP A 95 -11.33 6.17 14.75
C ASP A 95 -10.24 5.10 14.78
N TRP A 96 -10.07 4.41 13.66
CA TRP A 96 -9.10 3.34 13.49
C TRP A 96 -8.17 3.63 12.31
N THR A 97 -6.89 3.35 12.49
CA THR A 97 -5.90 3.37 11.41
C THR A 97 -5.57 1.92 11.04
N ILE A 98 -5.67 1.59 9.75
CA ILE A 98 -5.36 0.25 9.23
C ILE A 98 -4.07 0.32 8.44
N THR A 99 -3.13 -0.58 8.73
CA THR A 99 -1.87 -0.74 8.01
C THR A 99 -1.77 -2.15 7.45
N VAL A 100 -1.47 -2.26 6.17
CA VAL A 100 -1.15 -3.52 5.50
C VAL A 100 0.35 -3.64 5.38
N HIS A 101 0.92 -4.62 6.07
CA HIS A 101 2.34 -4.95 6.03
C HIS A 101 2.59 -6.01 4.96
N SER A 102 3.49 -5.76 4.01
CA SER A 102 3.76 -6.70 2.92
C SER A 102 4.49 -7.96 3.37
N GLY A 103 5.30 -7.88 4.43
CA GLY A 103 6.30 -8.91 4.76
C GLY A 103 7.60 -8.79 3.96
N PHE A 104 7.76 -7.74 3.15
CA PHE A 104 8.97 -7.43 2.40
C PHE A 104 9.61 -6.12 2.90
N GLY A 105 10.66 -6.25 3.71
CA GLY A 105 11.34 -5.12 4.33
C GLY A 105 10.36 -4.21 5.09
N PRO A 106 10.51 -2.87 5.00
CA PRO A 106 9.59 -1.92 5.64
C PRO A 106 8.33 -1.63 4.81
N SER A 107 8.15 -2.26 3.64
CA SER A 107 7.11 -1.90 2.67
C SER A 107 5.71 -2.17 3.23
N ARG A 108 4.90 -1.12 3.32
CA ARG A 108 3.55 -1.15 3.89
C ARG A 108 2.70 -0.05 3.29
N THR A 109 1.38 -0.19 3.40
CA THR A 109 0.43 0.88 3.10
C THR A 109 -0.45 1.12 4.30
N THR A 110 -0.51 2.38 4.74
CA THR A 110 -1.35 2.82 5.86
C THR A 110 -2.51 3.64 5.32
N LEU A 111 -3.72 3.21 5.63
CA LEU A 111 -4.93 3.97 5.34
C LEU A 111 -5.00 5.20 6.24
N LEU A 112 -5.66 6.23 5.73
CA LEU A 112 -6.09 7.35 6.57
C LEU A 112 -7.11 6.87 7.61
N PRO A 113 -7.20 7.53 8.79
CA PRO A 113 -8.12 7.12 9.83
C PRO A 113 -9.55 6.97 9.31
N LEU A 114 -10.14 5.81 9.56
CA LEU A 114 -11.52 5.50 9.22
C LEU A 114 -12.36 5.44 10.49
N ARG A 115 -13.52 6.11 10.47
CA ARG A 115 -14.49 6.01 11.54
C ARG A 115 -15.25 4.69 11.42
N VAL A 116 -15.06 3.80 12.39
CA VAL A 116 -15.81 2.56 12.56
C VAL A 116 -17.10 2.88 13.30
N ALA A 117 -18.23 2.56 12.68
CA ALA A 117 -19.56 2.75 13.24
C ALA A 117 -19.86 1.74 14.35
N ARG A 118 -20.86 2.04 15.18
CA ARG A 118 -21.42 1.06 16.13
C ARG A 118 -22.05 -0.11 15.36
N ALA A 119 -22.05 -1.29 15.98
CA ALA A 119 -22.76 -2.43 15.42
C ALA A 119 -24.23 -2.07 15.14
N GLY A 120 -24.73 -2.41 13.95
CA GLY A 120 -26.10 -2.10 13.51
C GLY A 120 -26.36 -0.66 13.05
N ALA A 121 -25.36 0.24 13.12
CA ALA A 121 -25.48 1.57 12.55
C ALA A 121 -25.16 1.57 11.04
N VAL A 122 -25.86 2.40 10.28
CA VAL A 122 -25.50 2.68 8.88
C VAL A 122 -24.31 3.62 8.89
N ALA A 123 -23.21 3.20 8.28
CA ALA A 123 -22.06 4.07 8.09
C ALA A 123 -22.35 5.05 6.94
N GLU A 124 -22.06 6.33 7.16
CA GLU A 124 -22.18 7.35 6.14
C GLU A 124 -21.05 7.21 5.10
N ALA A 125 -21.37 7.43 3.83
CA ALA A 125 -20.38 7.42 2.77
C ALA A 125 -19.56 8.71 2.80
N LEU A 126 -18.24 8.59 2.64
CA LEU A 126 -17.35 9.75 2.51
C LEU A 126 -17.70 10.57 1.25
N PRO A 127 -17.61 11.91 1.31
CA PRO A 127 -17.64 12.76 0.11
C PRO A 127 -16.57 12.32 -0.90
N ASP A 128 -16.84 12.50 -2.20
CA ASP A 128 -15.98 11.96 -3.27
C ASP A 128 -14.51 12.38 -3.17
N ALA A 129 -14.22 13.66 -2.87
CA ALA A 129 -12.84 14.13 -2.73
C ALA A 129 -12.14 13.55 -1.49
N GLU A 130 -12.87 13.36 -0.39
CA GLU A 130 -12.34 12.69 0.80
C GLU A 130 -12.11 11.21 0.54
N TYR A 131 -13.04 10.55 -0.13
CA TYR A 131 -12.86 9.17 -0.58
C TYR A 131 -11.66 9.04 -1.53
N GLY A 132 -11.48 9.98 -2.46
CA GLY A 132 -10.30 10.06 -3.33
C GLY A 132 -8.99 10.16 -2.56
N ARG A 133 -8.97 10.94 -1.47
CA ARG A 133 -7.81 11.04 -0.57
C ARG A 133 -7.52 9.69 0.11
N HIS A 134 -8.54 8.97 0.56
CA HIS A 134 -8.41 7.61 1.10
C HIS A 134 -7.90 6.62 0.05
N LEU A 135 -8.42 6.69 -1.18
CA LEU A 135 -7.96 5.87 -2.30
C LEU A 135 -6.49 6.14 -2.64
N PHE A 136 -6.05 7.40 -2.63
CA PHE A 136 -4.65 7.74 -2.91
C PHE A 136 -3.68 7.05 -1.94
N ALA A 137 -4.05 6.99 -0.66
CA ALA A 137 -3.31 6.24 0.35
C ALA A 137 -3.41 4.72 0.09
N ALA A 138 -4.64 4.20 -0.04
CA ALA A 138 -4.92 2.77 -0.20
C ALA A 138 -4.23 2.14 -1.43
N LYS A 139 -4.19 2.87 -2.55
CA LYS A 139 -3.61 2.39 -3.79
C LYS A 139 -2.08 2.48 -3.81
N GLY A 140 -1.47 3.04 -2.75
CA GLY A 140 -0.02 3.19 -2.61
C GLY A 140 0.57 4.30 -3.47
N CYS A 141 -0.25 5.24 -3.97
CA CYS A 141 0.21 6.31 -4.86
C CYS A 141 1.30 7.18 -4.21
N ALA A 142 1.22 7.39 -2.89
CA ALA A 142 2.20 8.18 -2.14
C ALA A 142 3.62 7.59 -2.20
N VAL A 143 3.76 6.27 -2.26
CA VAL A 143 5.09 5.63 -2.29
C VAL A 143 5.87 6.12 -3.51
N CYS A 144 5.27 6.09 -4.70
CA CYS A 144 5.95 6.54 -5.92
C CYS A 144 6.00 8.07 -6.06
N HIS A 145 4.90 8.76 -5.73
CA HIS A 145 4.77 10.21 -6.01
C HIS A 145 5.34 11.12 -4.91
N VAL A 146 5.47 10.63 -3.68
CA VAL A 146 5.81 11.44 -2.50
C VAL A 146 7.08 10.96 -1.84
N GLU A 147 7.14 9.67 -1.50
CA GLU A 147 8.25 9.08 -0.74
C GLU A 147 9.47 8.90 -1.64
N MET A 148 9.29 8.18 -2.75
CA MET A 148 10.37 7.88 -3.70
C MET A 148 10.57 8.98 -4.77
N LYS A 149 9.60 9.90 -4.91
CA LYS A 149 9.64 11.03 -5.86
C LYS A 149 9.99 10.62 -7.30
N LEU A 150 9.49 9.47 -7.72
CA LEU A 150 9.69 8.90 -9.07
C LEU A 150 8.88 9.65 -10.15
N ALA A 151 7.88 10.40 -9.71
CA ALA A 151 7.02 11.26 -10.50
C ALA A 151 6.65 12.51 -9.66
N PRO A 152 6.13 13.58 -10.29
CA PRO A 152 5.67 14.76 -9.57
C PRO A 152 4.63 14.39 -8.51
N ASP A 153 4.69 15.04 -7.34
CA ASP A 153 3.66 14.92 -6.31
C ASP A 153 2.38 15.58 -6.82
N PRO A 154 1.32 14.81 -7.14
CA PRO A 154 0.15 15.35 -7.79
C PRO A 154 -0.72 16.18 -6.84
N ARG A 155 -0.34 16.29 -5.56
CA ARG A 155 -1.01 17.09 -4.53
C ARG A 155 -0.48 18.52 -4.45
N THR A 156 0.62 18.81 -5.17
CA THR A 156 1.28 20.13 -5.15
C THR A 156 0.84 21.04 -6.28
N GLN A 157 0.05 20.53 -7.22
CA GLN A 157 -0.49 21.29 -8.35
C GLN A 157 -1.86 20.74 -8.74
N SER A 158 -2.71 21.60 -9.29
CA SER A 158 -3.99 21.17 -9.85
C SER A 158 -3.80 20.67 -11.28
N TYR A 159 -4.45 19.56 -11.60
CA TYR A 159 -4.47 18.99 -12.94
C TYR A 159 -5.87 19.12 -13.54
N ASP A 160 -5.92 19.21 -14.87
CA ASP A 160 -7.18 19.10 -15.59
C ASP A 160 -7.86 17.75 -15.28
N ALA A 161 -9.15 17.79 -14.97
CA ALA A 161 -9.90 16.61 -14.55
C ALA A 161 -10.00 15.55 -15.66
N ALA A 162 -10.10 15.96 -16.93
CA ALA A 162 -10.14 15.02 -18.04
C ALA A 162 -8.78 14.35 -18.25
N PHE A 163 -7.69 15.09 -18.07
CA PHE A 163 -6.34 14.53 -18.04
C PHE A 163 -6.17 13.48 -16.94
N VAL A 164 -6.56 13.79 -15.69
CA VAL A 164 -6.46 12.84 -14.56
C VAL A 164 -7.26 11.57 -14.83
N LYS A 165 -8.50 11.68 -15.33
CA LYS A 165 -9.33 10.53 -15.68
C LYS A 165 -8.66 9.64 -16.73
N LYS A 166 -8.13 10.23 -17.80
CA LYS A 166 -7.44 9.49 -18.87
C LYS A 166 -6.21 8.77 -18.31
N LEU A 167 -5.39 9.46 -17.51
CA LEU A 167 -4.19 8.89 -16.91
C LEU A 167 -4.51 7.73 -15.97
N LEU A 168 -5.55 7.85 -15.12
CA LEU A 168 -5.90 6.81 -14.16
C LEU A 168 -6.55 5.57 -14.81
N ALA A 169 -7.27 5.76 -15.92
CA ALA A 169 -7.89 4.65 -16.66
C ALA A 169 -6.85 3.80 -17.39
N ASP A 170 -5.88 4.44 -18.03
CA ASP A 170 -4.77 3.77 -18.70
C ASP A 170 -3.50 4.65 -18.65
N PRO A 171 -2.63 4.46 -17.64
CA PRO A 171 -1.42 5.24 -17.48
C PRO A 171 -0.46 5.14 -18.68
N GLN A 172 -0.50 4.03 -19.42
CA GLN A 172 0.38 3.78 -20.55
C GLN A 172 -0.10 4.48 -21.84
N SER A 173 -1.38 4.87 -21.90
CA SER A 173 -1.94 5.66 -23.01
C SER A 173 -1.50 7.14 -23.01
N VAL A 174 -0.91 7.62 -21.91
CA VAL A 174 -0.49 9.01 -21.75
C VAL A 174 1.02 9.12 -21.97
N PRO A 175 1.47 9.94 -22.95
CA PRO A 175 2.90 10.11 -23.20
C PRO A 175 3.65 10.64 -21.98
N LYS A 176 4.75 9.97 -21.63
CA LYS A 176 5.65 10.40 -20.56
C LYS A 176 6.35 11.69 -20.97
N ARG A 177 6.19 12.75 -20.17
CA ARG A 177 6.92 14.02 -20.38
C ARG A 177 8.40 13.93 -20.00
N ARG A 178 8.76 12.96 -19.16
CA ARG A 178 10.13 12.69 -18.69
C ARG A 178 10.33 11.18 -18.56
N ALA A 179 11.55 10.71 -18.80
CA ALA A 179 11.92 9.34 -18.49
C ALA A 179 11.84 9.12 -16.97
N SER A 180 11.16 8.05 -16.55
CA SER A 180 11.14 7.58 -15.17
C SER A 180 11.68 6.14 -15.18
N PRO A 181 12.46 5.72 -14.15
CA PRO A 181 12.97 4.35 -14.06
C PRO A 181 11.87 3.32 -13.80
N VAL A 182 10.65 3.77 -13.45
CA VAL A 182 9.50 2.94 -13.15
C VAL A 182 8.28 3.47 -13.89
N ASP A 183 7.53 2.55 -14.47
CA ASP A 183 6.27 2.86 -15.13
C ASP A 183 5.13 2.92 -14.13
N MET A 184 4.25 3.91 -14.27
CA MET A 184 3.04 3.96 -13.46
C MET A 184 2.19 2.71 -13.77
N PRO A 185 1.95 1.85 -12.79
CA PRO A 185 1.19 0.62 -13.02
C PRO A 185 -0.26 0.95 -13.31
N ASN A 186 -0.89 0.17 -14.20
CA ASN A 186 -2.34 0.17 -14.28
C ASN A 186 -2.90 -0.62 -13.09
N LEU A 187 -3.64 0.07 -12.22
CA LEU A 187 -4.20 -0.51 -11.00
C LEU A 187 -5.59 -1.11 -11.19
N GLY A 188 -6.14 -1.07 -12.41
CA GLY A 188 -7.48 -1.60 -12.71
C GLY A 188 -8.58 -0.88 -11.95
N LEU A 189 -8.45 0.45 -11.78
CA LEU A 189 -9.39 1.27 -11.02
C LEU A 189 -10.77 1.23 -11.65
N THR A 190 -11.81 1.12 -10.82
CA THR A 190 -13.19 1.25 -11.26
C THR A 190 -13.53 2.68 -11.65
N ALA A 191 -14.62 2.87 -12.41
CA ALA A 191 -15.09 4.22 -12.78
C ALA A 191 -15.35 5.11 -11.55
N THR A 192 -15.88 4.54 -10.47
CA THR A 192 -16.12 5.24 -9.19
C THR A 192 -14.81 5.66 -8.52
N GLU A 193 -13.81 4.77 -8.48
CA GLU A 193 -12.50 5.11 -7.91
C GLU A 193 -11.78 6.18 -8.73
N ILE A 194 -11.85 6.11 -10.06
CA ILE A 194 -11.30 7.14 -10.96
C ILE A 194 -11.98 8.48 -10.70
N ALA A 195 -13.31 8.51 -10.57
CA ALA A 195 -14.05 9.73 -10.28
C ALA A 195 -13.64 10.35 -8.93
N ALA A 196 -13.57 9.54 -7.87
CA ALA A 196 -13.18 10.01 -6.54
C ALA A 196 -11.72 10.50 -6.50
N LEU A 197 -10.76 9.75 -7.06
CA LEU A 197 -9.37 10.19 -7.19
C LEU A 197 -9.26 11.47 -8.02
N THR A 198 -10.06 11.61 -9.08
CA THR A 198 -10.09 12.84 -9.87
C THR A 198 -10.61 14.01 -9.05
N ALA A 199 -11.69 13.83 -8.29
CA ALA A 199 -12.24 14.86 -7.40
C ALA A 199 -11.20 15.34 -6.37
N TYR A 200 -10.40 14.41 -5.84
CA TYR A 200 -9.29 14.74 -4.94
C TYR A 200 -8.13 15.47 -5.65
N LEU A 201 -7.65 14.94 -6.78
CA LEU A 201 -6.42 15.44 -7.43
C LEU A 201 -6.64 16.72 -8.26
N ALA A 202 -7.83 16.91 -8.80
CA ALA A 202 -8.21 18.12 -9.54
C ALA A 202 -8.84 19.19 -8.63
N GLY A 203 -9.20 18.84 -7.39
CA GLY A 203 -9.75 19.76 -6.41
C GLY A 203 -8.73 20.76 -5.84
N PRO A 204 -9.18 21.78 -5.10
CA PRO A 204 -8.29 22.67 -4.37
C PRO A 204 -7.54 21.89 -3.28
N HIS A 205 -6.22 21.78 -3.42
CA HIS A 205 -5.38 21.18 -2.38
C HIS A 205 -5.25 22.18 -1.23
N PRO A 206 -5.53 21.80 0.04
CA PRO A 206 -5.14 22.64 1.16
C PRO A 206 -3.63 22.85 1.07
N ALA A 207 -3.21 24.12 1.02
CA ALA A 207 -1.81 24.50 0.90
C ALA A 207 -0.98 23.66 1.87
N GLY A 208 -0.01 22.92 1.32
CA GLY A 208 0.68 21.85 2.02
C GLY A 208 1.18 22.27 3.40
N THR A 209 0.70 21.59 4.45
CA THR A 209 1.46 21.51 5.70
C THR A 209 2.70 20.67 5.41
N ARG A 210 3.81 21.39 5.30
CA ARG A 210 5.17 20.91 5.11
C ARG A 210 5.63 20.06 6.29
#